data_AF-A0A2D3TGD7-F1
#
_entry.id   AF-A0A2D3TGD7-F1
#
_cell.length_a   1.000
_cell.length_b   1.000
_cell.length_c   1.000
_cell.angle_alpha   90.00
_cell.angle_beta   90.00
_cell.angle_gamma   90.00
#
_symmetry.space_group_name_H-M   'P 1'
#
loop_
_entity.id
_entity.type
_entity.pdbx_description
1 polymer ?
#
loop_
_entity_poly.entity_id
_entity_poly.type
_entity_poly.pdbx_seq_one_letter_code
_entity_poly.pdbx_strand_id
1 'polypeptide(L)'
;MPHNPVSGTRYKGANALWLAMQQRTDLRWMTYKQTQSVNAQVQKGEKGTLVQYWKFTDTIPKLDDKGKAVLDDNGKKKMITVKLDRPKVFSAVVFNAEQIQGLPP
;
A
#
# COMPACT_ATOMS: atom_id res chain seq x y z
N MET A 1 13.73 -9.99 0.12
CA MET A 1 12.28 -9.95 -0.12
C MET A 1 11.88 -8.55 -0.58
N PRO A 2 11.04 -8.43 -1.62
CA PRO A 2 10.55 -7.14 -2.10
C PRO A 2 9.91 -6.31 -0.98
N HIS A 3 10.25 -5.04 -0.88
CA HIS A 3 9.72 -4.13 0.12
C HIS A 3 9.63 -2.70 -0.40
N ASN A 4 8.78 -1.89 0.23
CA ASN A 4 8.69 -0.47 0.00
C ASN A 4 9.61 0.28 0.98
N PRO A 5 10.68 0.95 0.51
CA PRO A 5 11.62 1.62 1.40
C PRO A 5 11.04 2.89 2.05
N VAL A 6 10.01 3.50 1.48
CA VAL A 6 9.39 4.73 2.02
C VAL A 6 8.45 4.42 3.17
N SER A 7 7.63 3.36 3.05
CA SER A 7 6.69 2.97 4.11
C SER A 7 7.22 1.87 5.04
N GLY A 8 8.36 1.26 4.73
CA GLY A 8 8.89 0.07 5.41
C GLY A 8 8.08 -1.21 5.17
N THR A 9 7.04 -1.16 4.35
CA THR A 9 6.12 -2.29 4.13
C THR A 9 6.81 -3.37 3.30
N ARG A 10 6.88 -4.60 3.83
CA ARG A 10 7.28 -5.78 3.05
C ARG A 10 6.09 -6.27 2.22
N TYR A 11 6.30 -6.50 0.93
CA TYR A 11 5.27 -7.14 0.11
C TYR A 11 5.08 -8.59 0.56
N LYS A 12 3.84 -9.09 0.48
CA LYS A 12 3.46 -10.43 0.95
C LYS A 12 2.69 -11.17 -0.14
N GLY A 13 2.68 -12.50 -0.04
CA GLY A 13 1.88 -13.38 -0.91
C GLY A 13 2.17 -13.17 -2.40
N ALA A 14 1.11 -13.09 -3.19
CA ALA A 14 1.19 -12.97 -4.65
C ALA A 14 2.04 -11.77 -5.11
N ASN A 15 1.95 -10.62 -4.46
CA ASN A 15 2.77 -9.46 -4.82
C ASN A 15 4.26 -9.72 -4.59
N ALA A 16 4.63 -10.40 -3.50
CA ALA A 16 6.04 -10.70 -3.24
C ALA A 16 6.62 -11.64 -4.31
N LEU A 17 5.86 -12.67 -4.68
CA LEU A 17 6.25 -13.59 -5.75
C LEU A 17 6.31 -12.88 -7.10
N TRP A 18 5.28 -12.12 -7.45
CA TRP A 18 5.19 -11.39 -8.70
C TRP A 18 6.33 -10.39 -8.90
N LEU A 19 6.68 -9.63 -7.85
CA LEU A 19 7.80 -8.69 -7.89
C LEU A 19 9.16 -9.40 -7.97
N ALA A 20 9.31 -10.55 -7.29
CA ALA A 20 10.53 -11.36 -7.41
C ALA A 20 10.71 -11.95 -8.83
N MET A 21 9.62 -12.25 -9.53
CA MET A 21 9.64 -12.73 -10.91
C MET A 21 9.99 -11.64 -11.95
N GLN A 22 10.09 -10.37 -11.56
CA GLN A 22 10.53 -9.29 -12.46
C GLN A 22 12.04 -9.30 -12.72
N GLN A 23 12.80 -10.25 -12.14
CA GLN A 23 14.24 -10.43 -12.36
C GLN A 23 15.08 -9.19 -12.08
N ARG A 24 14.67 -8.41 -11.07
CA ARG A 24 15.42 -7.26 -10.55
C ARG A 24 16.24 -7.68 -9.33
N THR A 25 17.46 -7.17 -9.23
CA THR A 25 18.39 -7.46 -8.13
C THR A 25 18.10 -6.62 -6.89
N ASP A 26 17.74 -5.34 -7.06
CA ASP A 26 17.32 -4.49 -5.95
C ASP A 26 15.91 -4.92 -5.47
N LEU A 27 15.74 -5.01 -4.15
CA LEU A 27 14.50 -5.46 -3.52
C LEU A 27 13.54 -4.32 -3.21
N ARG A 28 13.92 -3.06 -3.47
CA ARG A 28 13.12 -1.87 -3.19
C ARG A 28 12.16 -1.60 -4.34
N TRP A 29 10.87 -1.51 -4.01
CA TRP A 29 9.78 -1.22 -4.94
C TRP A 29 8.85 -0.16 -4.36
N MET A 30 8.68 0.95 -5.08
CA MET A 30 7.86 2.08 -4.63
C MET A 30 7.07 2.69 -5.77
N THR A 31 5.98 3.39 -5.45
CA THR A 31 5.17 4.10 -6.45
C THR A 31 5.91 5.31 -7.00
N TYR A 32 5.53 5.79 -8.20
CA TYR A 32 6.08 7.03 -8.77
C TYR A 32 5.99 8.22 -7.81
N LYS A 33 4.84 8.38 -7.14
CA LYS A 33 4.65 9.46 -6.16
C LYS A 33 5.62 9.37 -4.99
N GLN A 34 5.97 8.16 -4.56
CA GLN A 34 6.94 7.95 -3.48
C GLN A 34 8.37 8.30 -3.90
N THR A 35 8.76 8.09 -5.17
CA THR A 35 10.08 8.53 -5.64
C THR A 35 10.24 10.04 -5.51
N GLN A 36 9.20 10.79 -5.88
CA GLN A 36 9.21 12.26 -5.78
C GLN A 36 9.35 12.74 -4.33
N SER A 37 8.78 12.02 -3.36
CA SER A 37 8.89 12.38 -1.95
C SER A 37 10.32 12.26 -1.38
N VAL A 38 11.20 11.55 -2.07
CA VAL A 38 12.62 11.38 -1.70
C VAL A 38 13.55 12.06 -2.72
N ASN A 39 13.05 13.05 -3.46
CA ASN A 39 13.79 13.77 -4.50
C ASN A 39 14.44 12.86 -5.56
N ALA A 40 13.81 11.71 -5.83
CA ALA A 40 14.25 10.75 -6.83
C ALA A 40 13.25 10.66 -7.99
N GLN A 41 13.73 10.24 -9.15
CA GLN A 41 12.96 10.28 -10.40
C GLN A 41 13.03 8.95 -11.13
N VAL A 42 11.88 8.40 -11.50
CA VAL A 42 11.82 7.25 -12.43
C VAL A 42 12.43 7.67 -13.77
N GLN A 43 13.35 6.88 -14.28
CA GLN A 43 14.03 7.14 -15.54
C GLN A 43 13.04 7.14 -16.71
N LYS A 44 13.29 8.01 -17.69
CA LYS A 44 12.38 8.18 -18.84
C LYS A 44 12.30 6.88 -19.65
N GLY A 45 11.08 6.40 -19.90
CA GLY A 45 10.83 5.17 -20.68
C GLY A 45 10.71 3.89 -19.85
N GLU A 46 11.04 3.94 -18.56
CA GLU A 46 10.85 2.80 -17.65
C GLU A 46 9.37 2.46 -17.47
N LYS A 47 9.08 1.16 -17.40
CA LYS A 47 7.72 0.64 -17.21
C LYS A 47 7.56 0.13 -15.78
N GLY A 48 6.53 0.60 -15.09
CA GLY A 48 6.21 0.12 -13.76
C GLY A 48 5.52 -1.24 -13.78
N THR A 49 5.56 -1.91 -12.63
CA THR A 49 4.91 -3.20 -12.38
C THR A 49 3.62 -2.99 -11.59
N LEU A 50 2.52 -3.62 -12.02
CA LEU A 50 1.24 -3.56 -11.33
C LEU A 50 1.25 -4.49 -10.10
N VAL A 51 0.79 -3.98 -8.96
CA VAL A 51 0.53 -4.75 -7.74
C VAL A 51 -0.88 -4.46 -7.24
N GLN A 52 -1.45 -5.39 -6.48
CA GLN A 52 -2.81 -5.27 -5.93
C GLN A 52 -2.85 -5.42 -4.42
N TYR A 53 -3.57 -4.52 -3.76
CA TYR A 53 -3.90 -4.62 -2.33
C TYR A 53 -5.38 -4.91 -2.17
N TRP A 54 -5.68 -6.02 -1.49
CA TRP A 54 -7.04 -6.47 -1.21
C TRP A 54 -7.40 -6.11 0.23
N LYS A 55 -8.36 -5.17 0.37
CA LYS A 55 -8.89 -4.75 1.67
C LYS A 55 -10.17 -5.54 1.96
N PHE A 56 -10.09 -6.45 2.94
CA PHE A 56 -11.19 -7.31 3.37
C PHE A 56 -12.01 -6.75 4.53
N THR A 57 -11.47 -5.79 5.26
CA THR A 57 -12.12 -5.18 6.43
C THR A 57 -12.09 -3.66 6.34
N ASP A 58 -13.06 -3.00 6.96
CA ASP A 58 -13.08 -1.55 7.13
C ASP A 58 -13.26 -1.18 8.60
N THR A 59 -12.87 0.05 8.96
CA THR A 59 -13.05 0.58 10.32
C THR A 59 -14.11 1.67 10.26
N ILE A 60 -15.27 1.40 10.86
CA ILE A 60 -16.44 2.30 10.83
C ILE A 60 -16.91 2.65 12.24
N PRO A 61 -17.62 3.78 12.44
CA PRO A 61 -18.26 4.06 13.71
C PRO A 61 -19.26 2.96 14.09
N LYS A 62 -19.21 2.48 15.33
CA LYS A 62 -20.24 1.61 15.89
C LYS A 62 -21.54 2.40 16.00
N LEU A 63 -22.62 1.85 15.48
CA LEU A 63 -23.95 2.44 15.60
C LEU A 63 -24.74 1.73 16.71
N ASP A 64 -25.65 2.46 17.38
CA ASP A 64 -26.67 1.91 18.27
C ASP A 64 -27.91 1.45 17.48
N ASP A 65 -28.91 0.92 18.20
CA ASP A 65 -30.16 0.43 17.59
C ASP A 65 -30.99 1.53 16.91
N LYS A 66 -30.65 2.80 17.14
CA LYS A 66 -31.27 3.98 16.53
C LYS A 66 -30.42 4.56 15.40
N GLY A 67 -29.33 3.88 15.00
CA GLY A 67 -28.42 4.30 13.94
C GLY A 67 -27.48 5.45 14.32
N LYS A 68 -27.36 5.81 15.60
CA LYS A 68 -26.45 6.87 16.07
C LYS A 68 -25.10 6.30 16.48
N ALA A 69 -24.03 7.06 16.25
CA ALA A 69 -22.69 6.64 16.62
C ALA A 69 -22.55 6.50 18.15
N VAL A 70 -22.15 5.33 18.61
CA VAL A 70 -21.81 5.06 20.01
C VAL A 70 -20.52 5.79 20.34
N LEU A 71 -20.48 6.48 21.48
CA LEU A 71 -19.29 7.17 21.97
C LEU A 71 -18.50 6.26 22.94
N ASP A 72 -17.20 6.47 23.02
CA ASP A 72 -16.32 5.90 24.04
C ASP A 72 -16.29 6.76 25.31
N ASP A 73 -15.53 6.33 26.32
CA ASP A 73 -15.43 7.01 27.63
C ASP A 73 -14.87 8.43 27.55
N ASN A 74 -14.26 8.80 26.42
CA ASN A 74 -13.73 10.13 26.14
C ASN A 74 -14.66 10.97 25.24
N GLY A 75 -15.88 10.49 24.96
CA GLY A 75 -16.83 11.15 24.09
C GLY A 75 -16.50 11.08 22.59
N LYS A 76 -15.55 10.25 22.17
CA LYS A 76 -15.22 10.04 20.74
C LYS A 76 -16.02 8.87 20.18
N LYS A 77 -16.29 8.88 18.86
CA LYS A 77 -16.99 7.77 18.20
C LYS A 77 -16.20 6.47 18.39
N LYS A 78 -16.83 5.46 18.99
CA LYS A 78 -16.28 4.12 19.11
C LYS A 78 -16.22 3.49 17.72
N MET A 79 -15.03 3.09 17.29
CA MET A 79 -14.82 2.46 15.99
C MET A 79 -14.84 0.92 16.11
N ILE A 80 -15.41 0.24 15.12
CA ILE A 80 -15.38 -1.22 15.01
C ILE A 80 -14.81 -1.63 13.65
N THR A 81 -14.09 -2.76 13.63
CA THR A 81 -13.66 -3.40 12.39
C THR A 81 -14.77 -4.31 11.88
N VAL A 82 -15.23 -4.07 10.65
CA VAL A 82 -16.24 -4.90 9.98
C VAL A 82 -15.61 -5.61 8.80
N LYS A 83 -16.03 -6.86 8.55
CA LYS A 83 -15.71 -7.56 7.31
C LYS A 83 -16.56 -6.98 6.19
N LEU A 84 -15.94 -6.70 5.05
CA LEU A 84 -16.65 -6.23 3.87
C LEU A 84 -17.32 -7.41 3.17
N ASP A 85 -18.57 -7.25 2.75
CA ASP A 85 -19.28 -8.26 1.94
C ASP A 85 -18.58 -8.51 0.61
N ARG A 86 -17.97 -7.46 0.04
CA ARG A 86 -17.12 -7.52 -1.13
C ARG A 86 -15.78 -6.85 -0.83
N PRO A 87 -14.64 -7.54 -1.00
CA PRO A 87 -13.33 -6.92 -0.82
C PRO A 87 -13.14 -5.73 -1.76
N LYS A 88 -12.48 -4.68 -1.27
CA LYS A 88 -12.06 -3.56 -2.12
C LYS A 88 -10.66 -3.85 -2.64
N VAL A 89 -10.48 -3.79 -3.96
CA VAL A 89 -9.17 -3.99 -4.61
C VAL A 89 -8.59 -2.64 -4.98
N PHE A 90 -7.35 -2.40 -4.56
CA PHE A 90 -6.58 -1.22 -4.89
C PHE A 90 -5.40 -1.65 -5.74
N SER A 91 -5.26 -1.07 -6.93
CA SER A 91 -4.13 -1.32 -7.80
C SER A 91 -3.12 -0.18 -7.68
N ALA A 92 -1.83 -0.51 -7.68
CA ALA A 92 -0.76 0.47 -7.72
C ALA A 92 0.29 0.05 -8.74
N VAL A 93 0.87 1.04 -9.43
CA VAL A 93 2.06 0.84 -10.27
C VAL A 93 3.28 1.19 -9.43
N VAL A 94 4.18 0.22 -9.31
CA VAL A 94 5.44 0.36 -8.57
C VAL A 94 6.63 0.22 -9.50
N PHE A 95 7.71 0.92 -9.17
CA PHE A 95 8.98 0.92 -9.88
C PHE A 95 10.03 0.33 -8.96
N ASN A 96 10.90 -0.50 -9.51
CA ASN A 96 12.07 -1.00 -8.82
C ASN A 96 13.09 0.12 -8.65
N ALA A 97 13.90 0.08 -7.59
CA ALA A 97 14.96 1.06 -7.37
C ALA A 97 15.97 1.16 -8.54
N GLU A 98 16.23 0.08 -9.28
CA GLU A 98 17.05 0.11 -10.50
C GLU A 98 16.48 1.01 -11.60
N GLN A 99 15.16 1.26 -11.58
CA GLN A 99 14.45 2.11 -12.55
C GLN A 99 14.44 3.59 -12.14
N ILE A 100 15.04 3.94 -11.00
CA ILE A 100 14.90 5.24 -10.37
C ILE A 100 16.30 5.87 -10.19
N GLN A 101 16.45 7.09 -10.69
CA GLN A 101 17.65 7.91 -10.50
C GLN A 101 17.52 8.74 -9.21
N GLY A 102 18.63 8.89 -8.48
CA GLY A 102 18.70 9.73 -7.29
C GLY A 102 18.19 9.08 -6.00
N LEU A 103 17.98 7.76 -6.00
CA LEU A 103 17.71 7.04 -4.75
C LEU A 103 18.99 6.93 -3.90
N PRO A 104 18.92 7.24 -2.60
CA PRO A 104 20.00 6.91 -1.67
C PRO A 104 20.29 5.39 -1.65
N PRO A 105 21.52 4.99 -1.33
CA PRO A 105 21.86 3.58 -1.12
C PRO A 105 20.98 2.96 -0.02
#